data_AF-A0A3C0GFL8-F1
#
_entry.id   AF-A0A3C0GFL8-F1
#
_cell.length_a   1.000
_cell.length_b   1.000
_cell.length_c   1.000
_cell.angle_alpha   90.00
_cell.angle_beta   90.00
_cell.angle_gamma   90.00
#
_symmetry.space_group_name_H-M   'P 1'
#
loop_
_entity.id
_entity.type
_entity.pdbx_description
1 polymer ?
#
loop_
_entity_poly.entity_id
_entity_poly.type
_entity_poly.pdbx_seq_one_letter_code
_entity_poly.pdbx_strand_id
1 'polypeptide(L)'
;MELKVPPVIVFLCFGSIMYLLDLVLPIGYFDFFGRLMLAKFLVGIGMVIALLALLQFRLAKTTVDPTKPDKAQSLVVSGVFKFSRNPMYLALLLILLALGIFLGNAFNTLVAAGFVAYM
;
A
#
# COMPACT_ATOMS: atom_id res chain seq x y z
N MET A 1 15.23 10.31 3.52
CA MET A 1 13.91 10.52 4.16
C MET A 1 13.81 9.51 5.29
N GLU A 2 14.06 9.95 6.53
CA GLU A 2 13.89 9.09 7.70
C GLU A 2 12.39 8.99 8.00
N LEU A 3 11.78 7.86 7.66
CA LEU A 3 10.39 7.61 8.04
C LEU A 3 10.35 7.34 9.55
N LYS A 4 9.87 8.31 10.33
CA LYS A 4 9.67 8.19 11.79
C LYS A 4 8.63 7.11 12.17
N VAL A 5 7.77 6.72 11.22
CA VAL A 5 6.66 5.79 11.45
C VAL A 5 6.76 4.63 10.47
N PRO A 6 6.72 3.36 10.95
CA PRO A 6 6.66 2.19 10.10
C PRO A 6 5.55 2.27 9.02
N PRO A 7 5.84 1.93 7.76
CA PRO A 7 4.89 2.07 6.64
C PRO A 7 3.55 1.37 6.86
N VAL A 8 3.58 0.23 7.55
CA VAL A 8 2.37 -0.55 7.88
C VAL A 8 1.45 0.22 8.83
N ILE A 9 2.00 0.99 9.77
CA ILE A 9 1.20 1.81 10.69
C ILE A 9 0.51 2.93 9.91
N VAL A 10 1.24 3.58 9.01
CA VAL A 10 0.68 4.61 8.12
C VAL A 10 -0.46 4.01 7.29
N PHE A 11 -0.25 2.84 6.67
CA PHE A 11 -1.28 2.13 5.93
C PHE A 11 -2.54 1.86 6.78
N LEU A 12 -2.39 1.36 8.01
CA LEU A 12 -3.52 1.10 8.91
C LEU A 12 -4.24 2.38 9.32
N CYS A 13 -3.52 3.48 9.59
CA CYS A 13 -4.11 4.77 9.90
C CYS A 13 -4.95 5.29 8.72
N PHE A 14 -4.40 5.31 7.51
CA PHE A 14 -5.12 5.76 6.33
C PHE A 14 -6.31 4.86 5.98
N GLY A 15 -6.16 3.53 6.08
CA GLY A 15 -7.27 2.59 5.89
C GLY A 15 -8.40 2.79 6.92
N SER A 16 -8.05 3.08 8.18
CA SER A 16 -9.03 3.40 9.22
C SER A 16 -9.76 4.71 8.94
N ILE A 17 -9.03 5.74 8.48
CA ILE A 17 -9.61 7.02 8.06
C ILE A 17 -10.60 6.80 6.92
N MET A 18 -10.24 5.99 5.91
CA MET A 18 -11.13 5.70 4.77
C MET A 18 -12.42 4.99 5.21
N TYR A 19 -12.33 4.07 6.16
CA TYR A 19 -13.49 3.38 6.72
C TYR A 19 -14.40 4.33 7.52
N LEU A 20 -13.81 5.17 8.37
CA LEU A 20 -14.57 6.18 9.12
C LEU A 20 -15.20 7.23 8.20
N LEU A 21 -14.49 7.63 7.16
CA LEU A 21 -14.94 8.61 6.19
C LEU A 21 -16.19 8.10 5.45
N ASP A 22 -16.19 6.85 5.04
CA ASP A 22 -17.35 6.22 4.41
C ASP A 22 -18.57 6.12 5.35
N LEU A 23 -18.33 5.88 6.64
CA LEU A 23 -19.40 5.81 7.65
C LEU A 23 -20.07 7.18 7.89
N VAL A 24 -19.28 8.26 7.85
CA VAL A 24 -19.72 9.61 8.26
C VAL A 24 -20.18 10.46 7.09
N LEU A 25 -19.64 10.27 5.88
CA LEU A 25 -20.00 11.04 4.69
C LEU A 25 -21.01 10.29 3.82
N PRO A 26 -22.30 10.69 3.83
CA PRO A 26 -23.33 10.10 2.97
C PRO A 26 -23.26 10.62 1.52
N ILE A 27 -22.10 11.10 1.06
CA ILE A 27 -21.90 11.71 -0.26
C ILE A 27 -20.66 11.13 -0.95
N GLY A 28 -20.68 11.15 -2.29
CA GLY A 28 -19.57 10.64 -3.09
C GLY A 28 -19.56 9.13 -3.29
N TYR A 29 -20.67 8.44 -2.94
CA TYR A 29 -20.84 7.03 -3.27
C TYR A 29 -20.95 6.86 -4.78
N PHE A 30 -20.16 5.95 -5.33
CA PHE A 30 -20.21 5.52 -6.72
C PHE A 30 -20.33 4.00 -6.77
N ASP A 31 -21.15 3.53 -7.70
CA ASP A 31 -21.23 2.12 -8.06
C ASP A 31 -21.21 1.99 -9.58
N PHE A 32 -20.43 1.03 -10.07
CA PHE A 32 -20.32 0.74 -11.48
C PHE A 32 -20.09 -0.76 -11.70
N PHE A 33 -20.44 -1.23 -12.89
CA PHE A 33 -20.30 -2.64 -13.24
C PHE A 33 -18.83 -3.08 -13.17
N GLY A 34 -18.54 -4.08 -12.34
CA GLY A 34 -17.18 -4.61 -12.18
C GLY A 34 -16.34 -3.93 -11.09
N ARG A 35 -16.89 -2.99 -10.32
CA ARG A 35 -16.21 -2.33 -9.17
C ARG A 35 -15.54 -3.34 -8.21
N LEU A 36 -16.30 -4.36 -7.79
CA LEU A 36 -15.80 -5.45 -6.94
C LEU A 36 -14.73 -6.31 -7.61
N MET A 37 -14.83 -6.56 -8.91
CA MET A 37 -13.81 -7.30 -9.66
C MET A 37 -12.50 -6.51 -9.73
N LEU A 38 -12.59 -5.19 -10.00
CA LEU A 38 -11.43 -4.31 -10.02
C LEU A 38 -10.75 -4.22 -8.64
N ALA A 39 -11.53 -4.08 -7.56
CA ALA A 39 -11.00 -4.09 -6.20
C ALA A 39 -10.26 -5.40 -5.90
N LYS A 40 -10.85 -6.56 -6.20
CA LYS A 40 -10.20 -7.86 -6.01
C LYS A 40 -8.92 -8.00 -6.84
N PHE A 41 -8.94 -7.54 -8.09
CA PHE A 41 -7.78 -7.56 -8.97
C PHE A 41 -6.62 -6.72 -8.42
N LEU A 42 -6.92 -5.50 -7.93
CA LEU A 42 -5.93 -4.61 -7.31
C LEU A 42 -5.32 -5.21 -6.03
N VAL A 43 -6.16 -5.80 -5.16
CA VAL A 43 -5.66 -6.54 -3.98
C VAL A 43 -4.75 -7.69 -4.41
N GLY A 44 -5.16 -8.46 -5.42
CA GLY A 44 -4.38 -9.58 -5.94
C GLY A 44 -2.99 -9.14 -6.41
N ILE A 45 -2.90 -8.10 -7.22
CA ILE A 45 -1.62 -7.54 -7.67
C ILE A 45 -0.80 -7.02 -6.48
N GLY A 46 -1.40 -6.23 -5.59
CA GLY A 46 -0.72 -5.70 -4.41
C GLY A 46 -0.13 -6.81 -3.54
N MET A 47 -0.88 -7.87 -3.29
CA MET A 47 -0.44 -9.05 -2.54
C MET A 47 0.71 -9.77 -3.23
N VAL A 48 0.64 -9.97 -4.55
CA VAL A 48 1.75 -10.58 -5.31
C VAL A 48 3.02 -9.75 -5.20
N ILE A 49 2.93 -8.42 -5.37
CA ILE A 49 4.09 -7.52 -5.23
C ILE A 49 4.66 -7.57 -3.81
N ALA A 50 3.80 -7.54 -2.78
CA ALA A 50 4.23 -7.62 -1.39
C ALA A 50 4.94 -8.96 -1.08
N LEU A 51 4.39 -10.08 -1.54
CA LEU A 51 4.98 -11.40 -1.36
C LEU A 51 6.32 -11.52 -2.09
N LEU A 52 6.41 -11.04 -3.33
CA LEU A 52 7.67 -11.02 -4.08
C LEU A 52 8.72 -10.16 -3.39
N ALA A 53 8.35 -8.99 -2.86
CA ALA A 53 9.25 -8.13 -2.11
C ALA A 53 9.76 -8.83 -0.83
N LEU A 54 8.86 -9.44 -0.06
CA LEU A 54 9.22 -10.18 1.16
C LEU A 54 10.10 -11.41 0.86
N LEU A 55 9.82 -12.14 -0.21
CA LEU A 55 10.64 -13.27 -0.65
C LEU A 55 12.05 -12.81 -1.03
N GLN A 56 12.19 -11.69 -1.75
CA GLN A 56 13.50 -11.14 -2.12
C GLN A 56 14.29 -10.69 -0.88
N PHE A 57 13.65 -10.06 0.12
CA PHE A 57 14.30 -9.74 1.39
C PHE A 57 14.74 -11.00 2.16
N ARG A 58 13.91 -12.04 2.18
CA ARG A 58 14.28 -13.34 2.79
C ARG A 58 15.45 -14.00 2.06
N LEU A 59 15.44 -14.02 0.73
CA LEU A 59 16.51 -14.58 -0.09
C LEU A 59 17.83 -13.82 0.10
N ALA A 60 17.77 -12.50 0.19
CA ALA A 60 18.92 -11.65 0.44
C ALA A 60 19.39 -11.66 1.91
N LYS A 61 18.65 -12.34 2.82
CA LYS A 61 18.90 -12.40 4.27
C LYS A 61 19.04 -11.01 4.91
N THR A 62 18.32 -10.02 4.40
CA THR A 62 18.38 -8.64 4.92
C THR A 62 17.09 -8.28 5.66
N THR A 63 17.15 -7.23 6.47
CA THR A 63 15.98 -6.74 7.19
C THR A 63 15.08 -5.91 6.28
N VAL A 64 13.77 -6.08 6.46
CA VAL A 64 12.73 -5.25 5.85
C VAL A 64 12.57 -3.92 6.60
N ASP A 65 13.17 -3.80 7.79
CA ASP A 65 12.97 -2.67 8.72
C ASP A 65 13.64 -1.37 8.23
N PRO A 66 12.87 -0.37 7.76
CA PRO A 66 13.40 0.90 7.26
C PRO A 66 13.94 1.80 8.38
N THR A 67 13.69 1.46 9.66
CA THR A 67 14.13 2.25 10.82
C THR A 67 15.54 1.89 11.31
N LYS A 68 16.16 0.84 10.74
CA LYS A 68 17.51 0.39 11.08
C LYS A 68 18.35 0.17 9.82
N PRO A 69 18.67 1.24 9.07
CA PRO A 69 19.51 1.14 7.87
C PRO A 69 20.88 0.49 8.15
N ASP A 70 21.42 0.63 9.36
CA ASP A 70 22.70 0.00 9.78
C ASP A 70 22.66 -1.54 9.84
N LYS A 71 21.46 -2.14 9.83
CA LYS A 71 21.29 -3.61 9.77
C LYS A 71 21.09 -4.15 8.35
N ALA A 72 20.99 -3.29 7.34
CA ALA A 72 20.86 -3.71 5.95
C ALA A 72 22.23 -4.17 5.41
N GLN A 73 22.49 -5.48 5.47
CA GLN A 73 23.77 -6.05 5.04
C GLN A 73 23.98 -6.08 3.52
N SER A 74 22.92 -5.94 2.71
CA SER A 74 23.04 -5.83 1.25
C SER A 74 21.85 -5.10 0.62
N LEU A 75 22.10 -4.40 -0.49
CA LEU A 75 21.05 -3.77 -1.30
C LEU A 75 20.44 -4.81 -2.24
N VAL A 76 19.12 -5.04 -2.13
CA VAL A 76 18.39 -5.95 -3.01
C VAL A 76 18.05 -5.23 -4.31
N VAL A 77 18.71 -5.59 -5.41
CA VAL A 77 18.50 -5.01 -6.76
C VAL A 77 17.89 -6.00 -7.76
N SER A 78 17.41 -7.15 -7.28
CA SER A 78 16.82 -8.23 -8.08
C SER A 78 15.28 -8.24 -8.04
N GLY A 79 14.66 -8.80 -9.08
CA GLY A 79 13.21 -8.99 -9.14
C GLY A 79 12.41 -7.67 -9.17
N VAL A 80 11.39 -7.55 -8.33
CA VAL A 80 10.52 -6.36 -8.23
C VAL A 80 11.26 -5.07 -7.86
N PHE A 81 12.43 -5.19 -7.22
CA PHE A 81 13.29 -4.04 -6.87
C PHE A 81 14.00 -3.42 -8.09
N LYS A 82 13.97 -4.06 -9.27
CA LYS A 82 14.45 -3.45 -10.53
C LYS A 82 13.50 -2.36 -11.05
N PHE A 83 12.21 -2.49 -10.76
CA PHE A 83 11.17 -1.58 -11.28
C PHE A 83 10.88 -0.43 -10.32
N SER A 84 10.99 -0.67 -9.02
CA SER A 84 10.84 0.36 -7.99
C SER A 84 11.84 0.12 -6.87
N ARG A 85 12.42 1.21 -6.34
CA ARG A 85 13.28 1.15 -5.14
C ARG A 85 12.49 0.71 -3.90
N ASN A 86 11.16 0.81 -3.96
CA ASN A 86 10.25 0.76 -2.84
C ASN A 86 8.97 -0.03 -3.19
N PRO A 87 9.08 -1.30 -3.64
CA PRO A 87 7.95 -2.09 -4.15
C PRO A 87 6.88 -2.38 -3.07
N MET A 88 7.27 -2.37 -1.80
CA MET A 88 6.33 -2.55 -0.68
C MET A 88 5.34 -1.39 -0.56
N TYR A 89 5.78 -0.16 -0.80
CA TYR A 89 4.90 1.02 -0.76
C TYR A 89 3.89 1.00 -1.91
N LEU A 90 4.33 0.55 -3.08
CA LEU A 90 3.45 0.33 -4.23
C LEU A 90 2.38 -0.71 -3.90
N ALA A 91 2.74 -1.83 -3.27
CA ALA A 91 1.78 -2.84 -2.83
C ALA A 91 0.75 -2.28 -1.84
N LEU A 92 1.19 -1.52 -0.82
CA LEU A 92 0.30 -0.90 0.16
C LEU A 92 -0.66 0.11 -0.50
N LEU A 93 -0.16 0.93 -1.43
CA LEU A 93 -0.98 1.87 -2.20
C LEU A 93 -2.06 1.15 -3.01
N LEU A 94 -1.71 0.07 -3.72
CA LEU A 94 -2.68 -0.70 -4.50
C LEU A 94 -3.78 -1.30 -3.62
N ILE A 95 -3.43 -1.77 -2.43
CA ILE A 95 -4.40 -2.31 -1.46
C ILE A 95 -5.29 -1.19 -0.91
N LEU A 96 -4.73 -0.01 -0.60
CA LEU A 96 -5.50 1.18 -0.20
C LEU A 96 -6.47 1.62 -1.31
N LEU A 97 -6.03 1.67 -2.56
CA LEU A 97 -6.92 2.00 -3.68
C LEU A 97 -8.04 0.98 -3.86
N ALA A 98 -7.71 -0.31 -3.71
CA ALA A 98 -8.71 -1.37 -3.74
C ALA A 98 -9.74 -1.21 -2.61
N LEU A 99 -9.30 -0.82 -1.41
CA LEU A 99 -10.17 -0.48 -0.29
C LEU A 99 -11.08 0.68 -0.67
N GLY A 100 -10.55 1.78 -1.20
CA GLY A 100 -11.36 2.93 -1.63
C GLY A 100 -12.44 2.57 -2.67
N ILE A 101 -12.08 1.71 -3.63
CA ILE A 101 -13.01 1.19 -4.64
C ILE A 101 -14.05 0.25 -4.02
N PHE A 102 -13.66 -0.56 -3.03
CA PHE A 102 -14.56 -1.47 -2.32
C PHE A 102 -15.60 -0.71 -1.48
N LEU A 103 -15.19 0.33 -0.75
CA LEU A 103 -16.13 1.20 -0.03
C LEU A 103 -16.98 2.02 -1.01
N GLY A 104 -16.47 2.27 -2.21
CA GLY A 104 -17.22 2.96 -3.26
C GLY A 104 -17.33 4.46 -3.02
N ASN A 105 -16.43 5.05 -2.25
CA ASN A 105 -16.45 6.46 -1.94
C ASN A 105 -15.36 7.20 -2.72
N ALA A 106 -15.72 8.20 -3.54
CA ALA A 106 -14.76 8.94 -4.35
C ALA A 106 -13.73 9.68 -3.50
N PHE A 107 -14.10 10.18 -2.31
CA PHE A 107 -13.18 10.89 -1.41
C PHE A 107 -12.08 9.98 -0.84
N ASN A 108 -12.33 8.68 -0.77
CA ASN A 108 -11.31 7.71 -0.37
C ASN A 108 -10.11 7.68 -1.33
N THR A 109 -10.29 8.07 -2.60
CA THR A 109 -9.15 8.23 -3.54
C THR A 109 -8.24 9.39 -3.15
N LEU A 110 -8.78 10.47 -2.59
CA LEU A 110 -7.99 11.60 -2.08
C LEU A 110 -7.19 11.21 -0.83
N VAL A 111 -7.79 10.40 0.04
CA VAL A 111 -7.11 9.85 1.22
C VAL A 111 -5.94 8.95 0.79
N ALA A 112 -6.15 8.09 -0.23
CA ALA A 112 -5.08 7.29 -0.82
C ALA A 112 -3.99 8.15 -1.49
N ALA A 113 -4.33 9.28 -2.12
CA ALA A 113 -3.35 10.24 -2.63
C ALA A 113 -2.55 10.90 -1.50
N GLY A 114 -3.19 11.22 -0.38
CA GLY A 114 -2.54 11.72 0.83
C GLY A 114 -1.54 10.71 1.42
N PHE A 115 -1.84 9.41 1.33
CA PHE A 115 -0.87 8.36 1.70
C PHE A 115 0.40 8.47 0.85
N VAL A 116 0.28 8.62 -0.48
CA VAL A 116 1.46 8.78 -1.36
C VAL A 116 2.24 10.06 -1.04
N ALA A 117 1.55 11.16 -0.74
CA ALA A 117 2.22 12.42 -0.42
C ALA A 117 3.01 12.38 0.90
N TYR A 118 2.63 11.51 1.84
CA TYR A 118 3.33 11.34 3.12
C TYR A 118 4.55 10.40 3.04
N MET A 119 4.54 9.45 2.11
CA MET A 119 5.54 8.36 2.00
C MET A 119 6.70 8.72 1.06
#